data_AF-A0A0L0DPZ3-F1
#
_entry.id   AF-A0A0L0DPZ3-F1
#
_cell.length_a   1.000
_cell.length_b   1.000
_cell.length_c   1.000
_cell.angle_alpha   90.00
_cell.angle_beta   90.00
_cell.angle_gamma   90.00
#
_symmetry.space_group_name_H-M   'P 1'
#
loop_
_entity.id
_entity.type
_entity.pdbx_description
1 polymer ?
#
loop_
_entity_poly.entity_id
_entity_poly.type
_entity_poly.pdbx_seq_one_letter_code
_entity_poly.pdbx_strand_id
1 'polypeptide(L)'
;MLGLDYGEYYAELSDYGVSLAVCIGITVVRLVIGKAVFTPAAEYVWGVKDKVSQAKFCDAAFKLLIWSACVCIGLITCWDKPWFLDSIRFWDYYPTPMTFDVRAYYLFELGWYFHQMLFLIVFESDTGKKRSDAIPMLIHHLATIGLISFSYLNGFSPVGCMIMLVHDIVDVPLEAALLTKEMGYDTLTDILFVNFPLLAHLPPRHLPLPPRPLGRLRARRPLAANRGPPGCRQAHLHLPALLLVPHPDAHVP
;
A
#
# COMPACT_ATOMS: atom_id res chain seq x y z
N MET A 1 12.75 -7.34 -39.11
CA MET A 1 12.06 -6.09 -39.49
C MET A 1 10.57 -6.36 -39.58
N LEU A 2 9.84 -6.21 -38.48
CA LEU A 2 8.39 -6.11 -38.52
C LEU A 2 8.08 -4.61 -38.61
N GLY A 3 7.63 -4.17 -39.78
CA GLY A 3 7.25 -2.78 -40.03
C GLY A 3 5.94 -2.49 -39.33
N LEU A 4 6.01 -2.16 -38.04
CA LEU A 4 4.93 -1.49 -37.35
C LEU A 4 4.97 -0.02 -37.77
N ASP A 5 3.83 0.48 -38.24
CA ASP A 5 3.60 1.87 -38.58
C ASP A 5 4.11 2.76 -37.43
N TYR A 6 5.20 3.51 -37.65
CA TYR A 6 5.75 4.44 -36.67
C TYR A 6 4.88 5.70 -36.67
N GLY A 7 3.62 5.55 -36.28
CA GLY A 7 2.75 6.67 -35.98
C GLY A 7 3.31 7.42 -34.77
N GLU A 8 3.47 8.73 -34.92
CA GLU A 8 3.67 9.62 -33.78
C GLU A 8 2.32 9.84 -33.10
N TYR A 9 2.19 9.39 -31.84
CA TYR A 9 0.98 9.53 -31.05
C TYR A 9 1.11 10.69 -30.07
N TYR A 10 0.02 11.43 -29.91
CA TYR A 10 -0.15 12.45 -28.88
C TYR A 10 -1.21 12.01 -27.88
N ALA A 11 -1.11 12.52 -26.67
CA ALA A 11 -2.08 12.22 -25.64
C ALA A 11 -3.44 12.84 -25.97
N GLU A 12 -4.49 12.02 -25.94
CA GLU A 12 -5.86 12.48 -26.10
C GLU A 12 -6.69 12.15 -24.85
N LEU A 13 -7.70 12.98 -24.56
CA LEU A 13 -8.60 12.71 -23.43
C LEU A 13 -9.49 11.47 -23.67
N SER A 14 -9.72 11.12 -24.95
CA SER A 14 -10.38 9.88 -25.38
C SER A 14 -9.63 8.63 -24.90
N ASP A 15 -8.30 8.71 -24.72
CA ASP A 15 -7.47 7.57 -24.34
C ASP A 15 -7.77 7.03 -22.94
N TYR A 16 -8.31 7.89 -22.05
CA TYR A 16 -8.77 7.45 -20.73
C TYR A 16 -9.89 6.40 -20.83
N GLY A 17 -10.67 6.39 -21.91
CA GLY A 17 -11.65 5.33 -22.18
C GLY A 17 -10.97 3.97 -22.38
N VAL A 18 -9.79 3.93 -23.00
CA VAL A 18 -8.99 2.71 -23.17
C VAL A 18 -8.46 2.25 -21.81
N SER A 19 -7.93 3.16 -20.99
CA SER A 19 -7.47 2.82 -19.63
C SER A 19 -8.60 2.32 -18.73
N LEU A 20 -9.81 2.85 -18.86
CA LEU A 20 -10.99 2.32 -18.16
C LEU A 20 -11.36 0.91 -18.66
N ALA A 21 -11.27 0.65 -19.96
CA ALA A 21 -11.48 -0.70 -20.50
C ALA A 21 -10.43 -1.69 -19.97
N VAL A 22 -9.17 -1.27 -19.88
CA VAL A 22 -8.08 -2.05 -19.26
C VAL A 22 -8.40 -2.32 -17.78
N CYS A 23 -8.81 -1.31 -17.02
CA CYS A 23 -9.22 -1.45 -15.62
C CYS A 23 -10.33 -2.51 -15.44
N ILE A 24 -11.36 -2.48 -16.28
CA ILE A 24 -12.43 -3.48 -16.27
C ILE A 24 -11.86 -4.87 -16.58
N GLY A 25 -11.02 -4.98 -17.62
CA GLY A 25 -10.37 -6.23 -18.00
C GLY A 25 -9.55 -6.84 -16.85
N ILE A 26 -8.69 -6.04 -16.22
CA ILE A 26 -7.90 -6.44 -15.04
C ILE A 26 -8.82 -6.88 -13.90
N THR A 27 -9.91 -6.17 -13.65
CA THR A 27 -10.89 -6.52 -12.61
C THR A 27 -11.52 -7.88 -12.88
N VAL A 28 -11.92 -8.16 -14.13
CA VAL A 28 -12.44 -9.47 -14.51
C VAL A 28 -11.40 -10.56 -14.32
N VAL A 29 -10.17 -10.35 -14.80
CA VAL A 29 -9.06 -11.29 -14.64
C VAL A 29 -8.81 -11.59 -13.16
N ARG A 30 -8.81 -10.57 -12.31
CA ARG A 30 -8.66 -10.70 -10.86
C ARG A 30 -9.72 -11.62 -10.26
N LEU A 31 -10.99 -11.39 -10.61
CA LEU A 31 -12.10 -12.16 -10.08
C LEU A 31 -12.05 -13.63 -10.53
N VAL A 32 -11.62 -13.88 -11.78
CA VAL A 32 -11.48 -15.22 -12.34
C VAL A 32 -10.29 -15.96 -11.71
N ILE A 33 -9.08 -15.40 -11.79
CA ILE A 33 -7.86 -16.04 -11.26
C ILE A 33 -7.91 -16.15 -9.74
N GLY A 34 -8.46 -15.15 -9.05
CA GLY A 34 -8.63 -15.17 -7.60
C GLY A 34 -9.45 -16.38 -7.13
N LYS A 35 -10.57 -16.67 -7.81
CA LYS A 35 -11.43 -17.83 -7.50
C LYS A 35 -10.85 -19.14 -8.01
N ALA A 36 -10.29 -19.16 -9.22
CA ALA A 36 -9.84 -20.38 -9.88
C ALA A 36 -8.47 -20.89 -9.39
N VAL A 37 -7.58 -19.98 -8.97
CA VAL A 37 -6.17 -20.31 -8.68
C VAL A 37 -5.80 -19.88 -7.25
N PHE A 38 -5.95 -18.60 -6.89
CA PHE A 38 -5.37 -18.11 -5.63
C PHE A 38 -6.11 -18.61 -4.38
N THR A 39 -7.43 -18.67 -4.40
CA THR A 39 -8.22 -19.20 -3.28
C THR A 39 -7.90 -20.69 -3.00
N PRO A 40 -7.96 -21.61 -3.99
CA PRO A 40 -7.61 -23.00 -3.75
C PRO A 40 -6.12 -23.17 -3.40
N ALA A 41 -5.23 -22.37 -3.98
CA ALA A 41 -3.82 -22.38 -3.61
C ALA A 41 -3.63 -22.03 -2.12
N ALA A 42 -4.25 -20.94 -1.65
CA ALA A 42 -4.16 -20.51 -0.26
C ALA A 42 -4.66 -21.59 0.71
N GLU A 43 -5.77 -22.26 0.39
CA GLU A 43 -6.39 -23.26 1.26
C GLU A 43 -5.67 -24.63 1.22
N TYR A 44 -5.39 -25.15 0.02
CA TYR A 44 -4.92 -26.53 -0.14
C TYR A 44 -3.40 -26.66 -0.16
N VAL A 45 -2.67 -25.67 -0.67
CA VAL A 45 -1.21 -25.74 -0.78
C VAL A 45 -0.55 -25.15 0.47
N TRP A 46 -1.03 -23.98 0.91
CA TRP A 46 -0.44 -23.27 2.05
C TRP A 46 -1.25 -23.36 3.34
N GLY A 47 -2.44 -23.98 3.33
CA GLY A 47 -3.20 -24.26 4.55
C GLY A 47 -3.70 -23.03 5.29
N VAL A 48 -3.87 -21.89 4.61
CA VAL A 48 -4.35 -20.64 5.21
C VAL A 48 -5.83 -20.79 5.55
N LYS A 49 -6.18 -20.90 6.84
CA LYS A 49 -7.55 -21.22 7.30
C LYS A 49 -8.46 -19.99 7.46
N ASP A 50 -7.88 -18.86 7.86
CA ASP A 50 -8.62 -17.63 8.13
C ASP A 50 -9.01 -16.91 6.83
N LYS A 51 -10.28 -16.55 6.67
CA LYS A 51 -10.80 -15.92 5.44
C LYS A 51 -10.21 -14.53 5.18
N VAL A 52 -9.81 -13.80 6.23
CA VAL A 52 -9.16 -12.49 6.09
C VAL A 52 -7.74 -12.68 5.57
N SER A 53 -6.97 -13.62 6.13
CA SER A 53 -5.63 -13.97 5.62
C SER A 53 -5.67 -14.57 4.21
N GLN A 54 -6.67 -15.41 3.90
CA GLN A 54 -6.88 -15.87 2.52
C GLN A 54 -7.10 -14.70 1.55
N ALA A 55 -7.92 -13.71 1.93
CA ALA A 55 -8.16 -12.53 1.10
C ALA A 55 -6.89 -11.69 0.90
N LYS A 56 -6.08 -11.51 1.96
CA LYS A 56 -4.78 -10.82 1.87
C LYS A 56 -3.78 -11.57 1.01
N PHE A 57 -3.71 -12.89 1.14
CA PHE A 57 -2.89 -13.74 0.27
C PHE A 57 -3.29 -13.56 -1.19
N CYS A 58 -4.59 -13.62 -1.50
CA CYS A 58 -5.08 -13.44 -2.88
C CYS A 58 -4.80 -12.04 -3.42
N ASP A 59 -4.91 -11.00 -2.59
CA ASP A 59 -4.58 -9.62 -2.94
C ASP A 59 -3.08 -9.46 -3.27
N ALA A 60 -2.20 -9.92 -2.37
CA ALA A 60 -0.76 -9.87 -2.57
C ALA A 60 -0.30 -10.71 -3.77
N ALA A 61 -0.85 -11.91 -3.96
CA ALA A 61 -0.52 -12.78 -5.09
C ALA A 61 -0.91 -12.15 -6.43
N PHE A 62 -2.10 -11.53 -6.50
CA PHE A 62 -2.55 -10.87 -7.72
C PHE A 62 -1.71 -9.63 -8.04
N LYS A 63 -1.40 -8.79 -7.03
CA LYS A 63 -0.55 -7.61 -7.22
C LYS A 63 0.87 -8.01 -7.63
N LEU A 64 1.45 -9.03 -6.99
CA LEU A 64 2.75 -9.56 -7.37
C LEU A 64 2.79 -10.02 -8.83
N LEU A 65 1.74 -10.71 -9.29
CA LEU A 65 1.61 -11.14 -10.67
C LEU A 65 1.59 -9.95 -11.64
N ILE A 66 0.75 -8.94 -11.35
CA ILE A 66 0.61 -7.78 -12.24
C ILE A 66 1.87 -6.92 -12.22
N TRP A 67 2.44 -6.58 -11.06
CA TRP A 67 3.67 -5.79 -10.99
C TRP A 67 4.85 -6.47 -11.68
N SER A 68 4.98 -7.79 -11.55
CA SER A 68 6.01 -8.53 -12.28
C SER A 68 5.81 -8.40 -13.80
N ALA A 69 4.56 -8.44 -14.26
CA ALA A 69 4.24 -8.23 -15.67
C ALA A 69 4.51 -6.77 -16.12
N CYS A 70 4.14 -5.76 -15.32
CA CYS A 70 4.43 -4.34 -15.56
C CYS A 70 5.93 -4.11 -15.72
N VAL A 71 6.77 -4.65 -14.82
CA VAL A 71 8.23 -4.56 -14.93
C VAL A 71 8.72 -5.14 -16.25
N CYS A 72 8.25 -6.33 -16.65
CA CYS A 72 8.63 -6.92 -17.93
C CYS A 72 8.20 -6.04 -19.12
N ILE A 73 6.97 -5.53 -19.12
CA ILE A 73 6.44 -4.67 -20.18
C ILE A 73 7.22 -3.35 -20.26
N GLY A 74 7.47 -2.71 -19.12
CA GLY A 74 8.22 -1.46 -19.03
C GLY A 74 9.66 -1.62 -19.48
N LEU A 75 10.35 -2.70 -19.08
CA LEU A 75 11.68 -3.03 -19.58
C LEU A 75 11.70 -3.21 -21.09
N ILE A 76 10.76 -3.99 -21.65
CA ILE A 76 10.66 -4.22 -23.09
C ILE A 76 10.41 -2.91 -23.85
N THR A 77 9.49 -2.08 -23.36
CA THR A 77 9.09 -0.81 -23.99
C THR A 77 10.23 0.21 -24.01
N CYS A 78 11.05 0.22 -22.95
CA CYS A 78 12.11 1.22 -22.80
C CYS A 78 13.46 0.76 -23.34
N TRP A 79 13.70 -0.54 -23.53
CA TRP A 79 15.02 -1.11 -23.82
C TRP A 79 15.74 -0.51 -25.03
N ASP A 80 15.00 -0.22 -26.10
CA ASP A 80 15.50 0.31 -27.37
C ASP A 80 15.52 1.86 -27.41
N LYS A 81 15.09 2.52 -26.34
CA LYS A 81 14.96 3.98 -26.30
C LYS A 81 16.26 4.65 -25.87
N PRO A 82 16.68 5.74 -26.53
CA PRO A 82 17.97 6.38 -26.27
C PRO A 82 18.09 6.95 -24.85
N TRP A 83 16.96 7.22 -24.19
CA TRP A 83 16.88 7.80 -22.86
C TRP A 83 16.85 6.76 -21.72
N PHE A 84 16.75 5.46 -22.00
CA PHE A 84 16.54 4.42 -20.99
C PHE A 84 17.58 4.41 -19.86
N LEU A 85 18.86 4.63 -20.20
CA LEU A 85 19.97 4.65 -19.25
C LEU A 85 20.70 6.00 -19.19
N ASP A 86 20.19 7.01 -19.91
CA ASP A 86 20.80 8.33 -20.01
C ASP A 86 19.75 9.40 -19.75
N SER A 87 19.65 9.82 -18.49
CA SER A 87 18.65 10.79 -18.02
C SER A 87 18.87 12.20 -18.57
N ILE A 88 20.06 12.50 -19.11
CA ILE A 88 20.32 13.77 -19.79
C ILE A 88 19.43 13.87 -21.03
N ARG A 89 19.17 12.74 -21.71
CA ARG A 89 18.40 12.67 -22.95
C ARG A 89 16.89 12.72 -22.76
N PHE A 90 16.39 12.79 -21.52
CA PHE A 90 14.95 12.95 -21.26
C PHE A 90 14.37 14.23 -21.89
N TRP A 91 15.20 15.26 -22.03
CA TRP A 91 14.77 16.59 -22.45
C TRP A 91 15.07 16.90 -23.92
N ASP A 92 15.90 16.08 -24.56
CA ASP A 92 16.35 16.29 -25.95
C ASP A 92 15.21 16.29 -26.96
N TYR A 93 14.09 15.67 -26.61
CA TYR A 93 12.95 15.44 -27.51
C TYR A 93 11.66 16.06 -26.98
N TYR A 94 11.69 16.97 -25.99
CA TYR A 94 10.46 17.51 -25.39
C TYR A 94 9.78 18.59 -26.27
N PRO A 95 8.44 18.56 -26.47
CA PRO A 95 7.51 17.48 -26.11
C PRO A 95 7.67 16.26 -27.04
N THR A 96 7.81 15.07 -26.46
CA THR A 96 8.21 13.88 -27.21
C THR A 96 6.99 13.17 -27.80
N PRO A 97 6.86 13.08 -29.14
CA PRO A 97 5.83 12.24 -29.73
C PRO A 97 6.02 10.81 -29.24
N MET A 98 4.92 10.16 -28.86
CA MET A 98 4.98 8.81 -28.32
C MET A 98 4.94 7.79 -29.45
N THR A 99 5.75 6.76 -29.32
CA THR A 99 5.58 5.52 -30.09
C THR A 99 4.40 4.73 -29.52
N PHE A 100 3.84 3.82 -30.33
CA PHE A 100 2.67 3.03 -29.95
C PHE A 100 2.86 2.24 -28.65
N ASP A 101 4.03 1.61 -28.48
CA ASP A 101 4.41 0.85 -27.29
C ASP A 101 4.44 1.74 -26.03
N VAL A 102 5.01 2.94 -26.12
CA VAL A 102 5.01 3.91 -25.03
C VAL A 102 3.59 4.33 -24.68
N ARG A 103 2.76 4.66 -25.67
CA ARG A 103 1.35 4.97 -25.43
C ARG A 103 0.62 3.81 -24.77
N ALA A 104 0.77 2.58 -25.29
CA ALA A 104 0.16 1.39 -24.72
C ALA A 104 0.59 1.14 -23.26
N TYR A 105 1.87 1.34 -22.95
CA TYR A 105 2.39 1.22 -21.59
C TYR A 105 1.73 2.22 -20.64
N TYR A 106 1.64 3.50 -21.02
CA TYR A 106 0.92 4.52 -20.23
C TYR A 106 -0.54 4.15 -19.98
N LEU A 107 -1.26 3.72 -21.01
CA LEU A 107 -2.69 3.41 -20.89
C LEU A 107 -2.93 2.16 -20.05
N PHE A 108 -2.02 1.20 -20.11
CA PHE A 108 -2.05 0.00 -19.27
C PHE A 108 -1.78 0.35 -17.80
N GLU A 109 -0.71 1.09 -17.51
CA GLU A 109 -0.37 1.55 -16.15
C GLU A 109 -1.52 2.36 -15.55
N LEU A 110 -2.06 3.32 -16.30
CA LEU A 110 -3.18 4.12 -15.84
C LEU A 110 -4.43 3.25 -15.55
N GLY A 111 -4.70 2.24 -16.38
CA GLY A 111 -5.76 1.27 -16.14
C GLY A 111 -5.53 0.42 -14.89
N TRP A 112 -4.29 0.03 -14.62
CA TRP A 112 -3.92 -0.68 -13.39
C TRP A 112 -4.11 0.18 -12.14
N TYR A 113 -3.67 1.44 -12.15
CA TYR A 113 -3.88 2.36 -11.03
C TYR A 113 -5.37 2.66 -10.82
N PHE A 114 -6.17 2.77 -11.88
CA PHE A 114 -7.63 2.85 -11.75
C PHE A 114 -8.23 1.60 -11.13
N HIS A 115 -7.74 0.41 -11.49
CA HIS A 115 -8.18 -0.85 -10.87
C HIS A 115 -7.87 -0.87 -9.37
N GLN A 116 -6.65 -0.49 -8.97
CA GLN A 116 -6.24 -0.44 -7.57
C GLN A 116 -7.09 0.54 -6.76
N MET A 117 -7.38 1.72 -7.32
CA MET A 117 -8.26 2.71 -6.70
C MET A 117 -9.70 2.19 -6.56
N LEU A 118 -10.26 1.60 -7.62
CA LEU A 118 -11.60 1.01 -7.59
C LEU A 118 -11.68 -0.09 -6.53
N PHE A 119 -10.70 -0.98 -6.50
CA PHE A 119 -10.67 -2.09 -5.57
C PHE A 119 -10.55 -1.59 -4.12
N LEU A 120 -9.71 -0.59 -3.86
CA LEU A 120 -9.60 0.04 -2.54
C LEU A 120 -10.96 0.57 -2.06
N ILE A 121 -11.68 1.30 -2.91
CA ILE A 121 -12.99 1.90 -2.56
C ILE A 121 -14.07 0.84 -2.34
N VAL A 122 -14.16 -0.15 -3.22
CA VAL A 122 -15.20 -1.18 -3.18
C VAL A 122 -14.97 -2.17 -2.03
N PHE A 123 -13.75 -2.66 -1.84
CA PHE A 123 -13.46 -3.67 -0.81
C PHE A 123 -13.41 -3.10 0.60
N GLU A 124 -13.04 -1.82 0.77
CA GLU A 124 -13.17 -1.14 2.07
C GLU A 124 -14.65 -1.02 2.48
N SER A 125 -15.55 -0.79 1.51
CA SER A 125 -16.99 -0.75 1.74
C SER A 125 -17.56 -2.12 2.16
N ASP A 126 -17.11 -3.20 1.52
CA ASP A 126 -17.67 -4.56 1.73
C ASP A 126 -17.19 -5.23 3.02
N THR A 127 -15.95 -4.97 3.47
CA THR A 127 -15.38 -5.66 4.65
C THR A 127 -15.76 -5.01 5.99
N GLY A 128 -16.47 -3.86 5.96
CA GLY A 128 -17.00 -3.17 7.15
C GLY A 128 -15.95 -2.69 8.16
N LYS A 129 -14.66 -2.92 7.87
CA LYS A 129 -13.52 -2.54 8.70
C LYS A 129 -12.74 -1.47 7.95
N LYS A 130 -12.88 -0.21 8.38
CA LYS A 130 -12.03 0.89 7.93
C LYS A 130 -10.57 0.53 8.22
N ARG A 131 -9.79 0.32 7.16
CA ARG A 131 -8.35 0.15 7.26
C ARG A 131 -7.77 1.54 7.61
N SER A 132 -6.98 1.66 8.67
CA SER A 132 -6.47 2.96 9.15
C SER A 132 -5.58 3.69 8.15
N ASP A 133 -5.10 2.97 7.14
CA ASP A 133 -4.25 3.41 6.03
C ASP A 133 -5.04 3.65 4.72
N ALA A 134 -6.37 3.50 4.71
CA ALA A 134 -7.16 3.62 3.49
C ALA A 134 -7.16 5.03 2.90
N ILE A 135 -7.35 6.07 3.73
CA ILE A 135 -7.32 7.48 3.28
C ILE A 135 -5.92 7.86 2.74
N PRO A 136 -4.81 7.61 3.48
CA PRO A 136 -3.47 7.84 2.94
C PRO A 136 -3.23 7.12 1.61
N MET A 137 -3.67 5.87 1.48
CA MET A 137 -3.49 5.09 0.24
C MET A 137 -4.33 5.62 -0.91
N LEU A 138 -5.56 6.09 -0.64
CA LEU A 138 -6.41 6.73 -1.64
C LEU A 138 -5.78 8.02 -2.17
N ILE A 139 -5.27 8.88 -1.28
CA ILE A 139 -4.58 10.11 -1.66
C ILE A 139 -3.35 9.79 -2.50
N HIS A 140 -2.59 8.74 -2.12
CA HIS A 140 -1.45 8.27 -2.90
C HIS A 140 -1.86 7.81 -4.31
N HIS A 141 -2.94 7.03 -4.45
CA HIS A 141 -3.47 6.62 -5.77
C HIS A 141 -3.93 7.81 -6.61
N LEU A 142 -4.60 8.80 -6.00
CA LEU A 142 -4.99 10.02 -6.71
C LEU A 142 -3.77 10.83 -7.18
N ALA A 143 -2.73 10.92 -6.35
CA ALA A 143 -1.50 11.60 -6.71
C ALA A 143 -0.76 10.88 -7.86
N THR A 144 -0.62 9.56 -7.81
CA THR A 144 0.04 8.77 -8.86
C THR A 144 -0.73 8.82 -10.19
N ILE A 145 -2.06 8.64 -10.17
CA ILE A 145 -2.92 8.82 -11.36
C ILE A 145 -2.77 10.23 -11.93
N GLY A 146 -2.73 11.25 -11.07
CA GLY A 146 -2.53 12.64 -11.45
C GLY A 146 -1.16 12.89 -12.09
N LEU A 147 -0.10 12.32 -11.54
CA LEU A 147 1.27 12.44 -12.07
C LEU A 147 1.42 11.73 -13.41
N ILE A 148 0.88 10.52 -13.57
CA ILE A 148 0.87 9.78 -14.83
C ILE A 148 0.10 10.58 -15.89
N SER A 149 -1.10 11.05 -15.54
CA SER A 149 -1.93 11.89 -16.42
C SER A 149 -1.23 13.18 -16.83
N PHE A 150 -0.60 13.87 -15.88
CA PHE A 150 0.14 15.09 -16.14
C PHE A 150 1.32 14.83 -17.08
N SER A 151 2.08 13.76 -16.84
CA SER A 151 3.18 13.35 -17.69
C SER A 151 2.70 13.01 -19.12
N TYR A 152 1.60 12.27 -19.23
CA TYR A 152 0.99 11.87 -20.50
C TYR A 152 0.54 13.08 -21.32
N LEU A 153 -0.28 13.97 -20.73
CA LEU A 153 -0.86 15.11 -21.44
C LEU A 153 0.17 16.18 -21.84
N ASN A 154 1.27 16.31 -21.11
CA ASN A 154 2.33 17.28 -21.41
C ASN A 154 3.47 16.70 -22.26
N GLY A 155 3.41 15.41 -22.64
CA GLY A 155 4.45 14.79 -23.47
C GLY A 155 5.78 14.56 -22.75
N PHE A 156 5.76 14.41 -21.42
CA PHE A 156 6.93 14.01 -20.62
C PHE A 156 7.15 12.49 -20.65
N SER A 157 7.01 11.88 -21.83
CA SER A 157 6.98 10.42 -21.97
C SER A 157 8.27 9.70 -21.53
N PRO A 158 9.50 10.21 -21.78
CA PRO A 158 10.71 9.56 -21.28
C PRO A 158 10.76 9.53 -19.75
N VAL A 159 10.46 10.67 -19.12
CA VAL A 159 10.50 10.82 -17.66
C VAL A 159 9.43 9.96 -17.00
N GLY A 160 8.19 10.00 -17.49
CA GLY A 160 7.12 9.24 -16.87
C GLY A 160 7.25 7.74 -17.06
N CYS A 161 7.73 7.24 -18.22
CA CYS A 161 8.03 5.81 -18.40
C CYS A 161 9.05 5.31 -17.37
N MET A 162 10.11 6.11 -17.12
CA MET A 162 11.15 5.73 -16.17
C MET A 162 10.68 5.78 -14.72
N ILE A 163 9.85 6.78 -14.37
CA ILE A 163 9.24 6.83 -13.04
C ILE A 163 8.33 5.62 -12.83
N MET A 164 7.45 5.29 -13.78
CA MET A 164 6.56 4.12 -13.69
C MET A 164 7.38 2.83 -13.53
N LEU A 165 8.36 2.58 -14.41
CA LEU A 165 9.18 1.38 -14.35
C LEU A 165 9.92 1.23 -13.01
N VAL A 166 10.50 2.31 -12.48
CA VAL A 166 11.20 2.25 -11.18
C VAL A 166 10.22 1.97 -10.04
N HIS A 167 9.02 2.55 -10.08
CA HIS A 167 7.97 2.23 -9.11
C HIS A 167 7.59 0.74 -9.16
N ASP A 168 7.34 0.21 -10.35
CA ASP A 168 6.96 -1.19 -10.54
C ASP A 168 8.03 -2.16 -10.01
N ILE A 169 9.32 -1.85 -10.25
CA ILE A 169 10.45 -2.66 -9.77
C ILE A 169 10.48 -2.73 -8.24
N VAL A 170 10.16 -1.62 -7.57
CA VAL A 170 10.18 -1.53 -6.11
C VAL A 170 8.95 -2.22 -5.49
N ASP A 171 7.82 -2.25 -6.19
CA ASP A 171 6.59 -2.87 -5.68
C ASP A 171 6.61 -4.40 -5.75
N VAL A 172 7.36 -5.01 -6.67
CA VAL A 172 7.52 -6.48 -6.75
C VAL A 172 8.04 -7.09 -5.43
N PRO A 173 9.20 -6.69 -4.86
CA PRO A 173 9.68 -7.25 -3.60
C PRO A 173 8.75 -6.92 -2.41
N LEU A 174 8.05 -5.78 -2.45
CA LEU A 174 7.08 -5.40 -1.42
C LEU A 174 5.91 -6.40 -1.38
N GLU A 175 5.29 -6.68 -2.53
CA GLU A 175 4.17 -7.62 -2.61
C GLU A 175 4.62 -9.07 -2.39
N ALA A 176 5.84 -9.43 -2.82
CA ALA A 176 6.43 -10.72 -2.50
C ALA A 176 6.56 -10.92 -0.98
N ALA A 177 7.01 -9.89 -0.25
CA ALA A 177 7.14 -9.96 1.20
C ALA A 177 5.79 -10.10 1.90
N LEU A 178 4.76 -9.39 1.43
CA LEU A 178 3.39 -9.52 1.93
C LEU A 178 2.84 -10.93 1.70
N LEU A 179 3.10 -11.51 0.53
CA LEU A 179 2.68 -12.88 0.21
C LEU A 179 3.37 -13.90 1.12
N THR A 180 4.69 -13.78 1.30
CA THR A 180 5.47 -14.70 2.16
C THR A 180 5.08 -14.62 3.62
N LYS A 181 4.66 -13.43 4.07
CA LYS A 181 4.12 -13.24 5.42
C LYS A 181 2.82 -14.01 5.64
N GLU A 182 1.89 -13.95 4.70
CA GLU A 182 0.63 -14.71 4.82
C GLU A 182 0.85 -16.23 4.69
N MET A 183 1.96 -16.66 4.09
CA MET A 183 2.40 -18.07 4.06
C MET A 183 3.15 -18.52 5.34
N GLY A 184 3.47 -17.61 6.26
CA GLY A 184 4.24 -17.91 7.48
C GLY A 184 5.76 -18.02 7.30
N TYR A 185 6.31 -17.52 6.20
CA TYR A 185 7.77 -17.49 5.96
C TYR A 185 8.38 -16.17 6.44
N ASP A 186 8.48 -16.00 7.76
CA ASP A 186 8.95 -14.75 8.38
C ASP A 186 10.40 -14.39 7.98
N THR A 187 11.31 -15.35 7.89
CA THR A 187 12.70 -15.10 7.48
C THR A 187 12.81 -14.57 6.05
N LEU A 188 11.99 -15.10 5.12
CA LEU A 188 11.99 -14.63 3.73
C LEU A 188 11.36 -13.24 3.63
N THR A 189 10.31 -13.00 4.40
CA THR A 189 9.68 -11.69 4.54
C THR A 189 10.69 -10.65 5.02
N ASP A 190 11.46 -10.95 6.06
CA ASP A 190 12.49 -10.05 6.58
C ASP A 190 13.57 -9.75 5.53
N ILE A 191 14.06 -10.77 4.80
CA ILE A 191 15.05 -10.60 3.73
C ILE A 191 14.52 -9.68 2.62
N LEU A 192 13.27 -9.87 2.19
CA LEU A 192 12.66 -9.05 1.15
C LEU A 192 12.51 -7.59 1.60
N PHE A 193 12.16 -7.36 2.87
CA PHE A 193 12.09 -6.01 3.44
C PHE A 193 13.45 -5.36 3.69
N VAL A 194 14.53 -6.11 3.92
CA VAL A 194 15.89 -5.55 4.15
C VAL A 194 16.42 -4.72 2.98
N ASN A 195 15.90 -4.93 1.76
CA ASN A 195 16.26 -4.11 0.59
C ASN A 195 15.87 -2.62 0.76
N PHE A 196 14.81 -2.31 1.52
CA PHE A 196 14.31 -0.94 1.68
C PHE A 196 15.13 -0.11 2.69
N PRO A 197 15.53 -0.63 3.87
CA PRO A 197 16.37 0.09 4.82
C PRO A 197 17.82 0.28 4.39
N LEU A 198 18.41 -0.57 3.54
CA LEU A 198 19.81 -0.41 3.14
C LEU A 198 20.06 0.91 2.36
N LEU A 199 19.06 1.37 1.61
CA LEU A 199 19.04 2.70 0.97
C LEU A 199 18.84 3.84 1.98
N ALA A 200 18.06 3.62 3.04
CA ALA A 200 17.80 4.60 4.09
C ALA A 200 18.91 4.70 5.17
N HIS A 201 19.73 3.65 5.31
CA HIS A 201 20.85 3.57 6.24
C HIS A 201 22.18 4.01 5.65
N LEU A 202 22.20 4.57 4.43
CA LEU A 202 23.30 5.44 4.03
C LEU A 202 23.28 6.64 4.99
N PRO A 203 24.27 6.77 5.89
CA PRO A 203 24.18 7.78 6.94
C PRO A 203 24.11 9.16 6.29
N PRO A 204 23.15 10.03 6.69
CA PRO A 204 23.27 11.45 6.38
C PRO A 204 24.52 11.93 7.09
N ARG A 205 25.64 11.96 6.36
CA ARG A 205 26.85 12.64 6.81
C ARG A 205 26.40 14.09 7.03
N HIS A 206 26.46 14.53 8.29
CA HIS A 206 26.36 15.92 8.75
C HIS A 206 24.99 16.49 9.20
N LEU A 207 24.20 15.76 10.01
CA LEU A 207 23.28 16.46 10.93
C LEU A 207 23.67 16.20 12.40
N PRO A 208 24.19 17.20 13.13
CA PRO A 208 24.41 17.08 14.56
C PRO A 208 23.05 17.01 15.26
N LEU A 209 22.66 15.83 15.73
CA LEU A 209 21.51 15.69 16.61
C LEU A 209 21.83 16.34 17.96
N PRO A 210 20.91 17.12 18.55
CA PRO A 210 21.10 17.66 19.89
C PRO A 210 21.12 16.53 20.94
N PRO A 211 21.90 16.67 22.03
CA PRO A 211 21.99 15.65 23.07
C PRO A 211 20.62 15.46 23.75
N ARG A 212 20.13 14.22 23.77
CA ARG A 212 18.93 13.84 24.52
C ARG A 212 19.20 14.01 26.02
N PRO A 213 18.33 14.70 26.79
CA PRO A 213 18.46 14.75 28.24
C PRO A 213 18.11 13.39 28.84
N LEU A 214 19.10 12.75 29.48
CA LEU A 214 18.94 11.58 30.32
C LEU A 214 18.31 12.01 31.65
N GLY A 215 17.10 11.53 31.96
CA GLY A 215 16.61 11.53 33.33
C GLY A 215 15.10 11.58 33.50
N ARG A 216 14.50 10.39 33.72
CA ARG A 216 13.61 10.13 34.86
C ARG A 216 13.31 8.63 34.93
N LEU A 217 13.98 7.98 35.88
CA LEU A 217 13.76 6.60 36.31
C LEU A 217 12.28 6.39 36.67
N ARG A 218 11.68 5.35 36.08
CA ARG A 218 10.34 4.86 36.43
C ARG A 218 10.40 4.25 37.85
N ALA A 219 9.63 4.80 38.79
CA ALA A 219 9.46 4.23 40.12
C ALA A 219 8.83 2.83 40.02
N ARG A 220 9.49 1.84 40.64
CA ARG A 220 8.96 0.48 40.84
C ARG A 220 7.81 0.54 41.86
N ARG A 221 6.65 -0.06 41.53
CA ARG A 221 5.62 -0.43 42.52
C ARG A 221 6.14 -1.59 43.38
N PRO A 222 6.00 -1.59 44.72
CA PRO A 222 6.22 -2.78 45.53
C PRO A 222 4.96 -3.65 45.63
N LEU A 223 5.11 -4.95 45.38
CA LEU A 223 4.21 -5.99 45.89
C LEU A 223 4.46 -6.14 47.40
N ALA A 224 3.41 -6.00 48.22
CA ALA A 224 3.43 -6.42 49.61
C ALA A 224 2.43 -7.56 49.81
N ALA A 225 2.97 -8.77 49.93
CA ALA A 225 2.30 -9.91 50.54
C ALA A 225 2.37 -9.73 52.07
N ASN A 226 1.27 -9.91 52.78
CA ASN A 226 1.32 -10.13 54.22
C ASN A 226 0.30 -11.19 54.64
N ARG A 227 0.81 -12.33 55.07
CA ARG A 227 0.09 -13.38 55.81
C ARG A 227 0.32 -13.12 57.30
N GLY A 228 -0.74 -13.14 58.10
CA GLY A 228 -0.69 -13.19 59.57
C GLY A 228 -1.97 -13.83 60.15
N PRO A 229 -1.92 -14.52 61.31
CA PRO A 229 -2.77 -15.68 61.65
C PRO A 229 -3.93 -15.35 62.64
N PRO A 230 -4.75 -16.33 63.10
CA PRO A 230 -6.17 -16.13 63.42
C PRO A 230 -6.45 -15.68 64.85
N GLY A 231 -7.53 -14.91 65.03
CA GLY A 231 -8.01 -14.46 66.34
C GLY A 231 -9.49 -14.06 66.29
N CYS A 232 -10.31 -14.84 67.01
CA CYS A 232 -11.75 -14.72 67.18
C CYS A 232 -12.13 -13.54 68.10
N ARG A 233 -13.16 -12.75 67.75
CA ARG A 233 -14.24 -12.27 68.67
C ARG A 233 -15.32 -11.44 67.95
N GLN A 234 -16.54 -11.67 68.41
CA GLN A 234 -17.85 -11.25 67.93
C GLN A 234 -18.27 -9.81 68.32
N ALA A 235 -19.22 -9.32 67.51
CA ALA A 235 -20.45 -8.58 67.84
C ALA A 235 -20.40 -7.14 68.42
N HIS A 236 -21.08 -6.22 67.72
CA HIS A 236 -22.37 -5.59 68.10
C HIS A 236 -22.58 -4.33 67.22
N LEU A 237 -23.56 -4.34 66.31
CA LEU A 237 -24.87 -3.66 66.41
C LEU A 237 -24.79 -2.12 66.54
N HIS A 238 -25.30 -1.39 65.54
CA HIS A 238 -26.40 -0.42 65.66
C HIS A 238 -26.56 0.41 64.35
N LEU A 239 -27.67 0.18 63.65
CA LEU A 239 -28.41 1.17 62.82
C LEU A 239 -29.15 2.14 63.79
N PRO A 240 -29.87 3.23 63.39
CA PRO A 240 -30.11 3.83 62.06
C PRO A 240 -30.13 5.39 62.06
N ALA A 241 -30.64 5.97 60.95
CA ALA A 241 -31.52 7.15 60.89
C ALA A 241 -30.97 8.46 60.29
N LEU A 242 -31.57 8.82 59.14
CA LEU A 242 -32.23 10.11 58.85
C LEU A 242 -31.38 11.39 58.91
N LEU A 243 -31.16 12.05 57.77
CA LEU A 243 -31.59 13.45 57.59
C LEU A 243 -31.64 13.82 56.10
N LEU A 244 -32.86 14.18 55.67
CA LEU A 244 -33.16 14.96 54.47
C LEU A 244 -32.49 16.35 54.53
N VAL A 245 -32.29 16.98 53.36
CA VAL A 245 -32.63 18.39 53.03
C VAL A 245 -32.11 18.73 51.60
N PRO A 246 -32.76 19.64 50.84
CA PRO A 246 -33.07 19.46 49.41
C PRO A 246 -32.33 20.40 48.42
N HIS A 247 -32.67 20.21 47.13
CA HIS A 247 -32.39 21.02 45.92
C HIS A 247 -32.77 22.51 46.08
N PRO A 248 -32.19 23.43 45.30
CA PRO A 248 -32.96 23.95 44.16
C PRO A 248 -32.15 24.31 42.89
N ASP A 249 -32.94 24.51 41.85
CA ASP A 249 -32.62 24.74 40.44
C ASP A 249 -31.88 26.05 40.14
N ALA A 250 -31.15 26.07 39.03
CA ALA A 250 -30.94 27.29 38.26
C ALA A 250 -30.85 26.97 36.75
N HIS A 251 -31.81 27.55 36.05
CA HIS A 251 -32.09 27.51 34.62
C HIS A 251 -31.22 28.52 33.83
N VAL A 252 -31.01 28.19 32.54
CA VAL A 252 -30.97 29.10 31.36
C VAL A 252 -29.66 29.88 31.12
N PRO A 253 -29.30 30.23 29.86
CA PRO A 253 -29.96 29.98 28.55
C PRO A 253 -29.26 28.97 27.63
#